data_AF-A0A7S2F8Y0-F1
#
_entry.id   AF-A0A7S2F8Y0-F1
#
_cell.length_a   1.000
_cell.length_b   1.000
_cell.length_c   1.000
_cell.angle_alpha   90.00
_cell.angle_beta   90.00
_cell.angle_gamma   90.00
#
_symmetry.space_group_name_H-M   'P 1'
#
loop_
_entity.id
_entity.type
_entity.pdbx_description
1 polymer ?
#
loop_
_entity_poly.entity_id
_entity_poly.type
_entity_poly.pdbx_seq_one_letter_code
_entity_poly.pdbx_strand_id
1 'polypeptide(L)'
;MALSYVDKWQIFWIAANFYIHFGWECSLLYFFDYMEWKGGWSRFNAFVQAFRAYGKYDRRYCIEPSTEYGSSIDKVVLAVEVPAGIVDGTLCCFWLNGILNNTWYRYPVQLTVSALHAFGTLIFWGDEVFVGYMNWFKGKGWKWTATDGPKSIHWWWAFLGSNMVWVVVPLMCCSNAMKAMKPALQGALKA
;
A
#
# COMPACT_ATOMS: atom_id res chain seq x y z
N MET A 1 -6.11 29.20 9.27
CA MET A 1 -4.92 28.69 9.98
C MET A 1 -3.77 28.59 8.98
N ALA A 2 -2.56 29.03 9.34
CA ALA A 2 -1.41 28.84 8.46
C ALA A 2 -0.90 27.39 8.56
N LEU A 3 -0.76 26.71 7.42
CA LEU A 3 -0.25 25.34 7.37
C LEU A 3 1.23 25.29 7.71
N SER A 4 1.62 24.38 8.60
CA SER A 4 3.02 24.14 8.92
C SER A 4 3.78 23.56 7.71
N TYR A 5 5.11 23.61 7.73
CA TYR A 5 5.92 22.96 6.68
C TYR A 5 5.64 21.45 6.61
N VAL A 6 5.45 20.80 7.76
CA VAL A 6 5.12 19.37 7.83
C VAL A 6 3.72 19.11 7.27
N ASP A 7 2.76 19.99 7.55
CA ASP A 7 1.37 19.85 7.06
C ASP A 7 1.33 19.85 5.54
N LYS A 8 2.14 20.71 4.89
CA LYS A 8 2.22 20.77 3.42
C LYS A 8 2.74 19.47 2.83
N TRP A 9 3.76 18.87 3.44
CA TRP A 9 4.28 17.56 3.02
C TRP A 9 3.30 16.43 3.30
N GLN A 10 2.55 16.49 4.41
CA GLN A 10 1.48 15.53 4.69
C GLN A 10 0.35 15.63 3.67
N ILE A 11 -0.04 16.84 3.27
CA ILE A 11 -1.05 17.04 2.22
C ILE A 11 -0.55 16.50 0.87
N PHE A 12 0.72 16.75 0.52
CA PHE A 12 1.33 16.16 -0.67
C PHE A 12 1.30 14.64 -0.63
N TRP A 13 1.69 14.05 0.51
CA TRP A 13 1.62 12.61 0.72
C TRP A 13 0.18 12.11 0.54
N ILE A 14 -0.81 12.71 1.22
CA ILE A 14 -2.22 12.33 1.08
C ILE A 14 -2.71 12.42 -0.37
N ALA A 15 -2.29 13.44 -1.12
CA ALA A 15 -2.64 13.54 -2.54
C ALA A 15 -2.08 12.37 -3.37
N ALA A 16 -0.84 11.95 -3.10
CA ALA A 16 -0.28 10.73 -3.70
C ALA A 16 -1.07 9.48 -3.29
N ASN A 17 -1.49 9.39 -2.02
CA ASN A 17 -2.33 8.29 -1.53
C ASN A 17 -3.71 8.28 -2.20
N PHE A 18 -4.33 9.43 -2.49
CA PHE A 18 -5.59 9.45 -3.24
C PHE A 18 -5.44 8.89 -4.66
N TYR A 19 -4.35 9.22 -5.34
CA TYR A 19 -4.07 8.63 -6.65
C TYR A 19 -3.93 7.10 -6.55
N ILE A 20 -3.26 6.60 -5.51
CA ILE A 20 -2.99 5.17 -5.37
C ILE A 20 -4.22 4.43 -4.81
N HIS A 21 -4.74 4.78 -3.64
CA HIS A 21 -5.89 4.11 -3.03
C HIS A 21 -7.16 4.19 -3.89
N PHE A 22 -7.59 5.40 -4.28
CA PHE A 22 -8.83 5.55 -5.03
C PHE A 22 -8.68 5.32 -6.53
N GLY A 23 -7.51 5.61 -7.08
CA GLY A 23 -7.22 5.35 -8.49
C GLY A 23 -6.80 3.90 -8.70
N TRP A 24 -5.60 3.55 -8.26
CA TRP A 24 -4.99 2.25 -8.51
C TRP A 24 -5.69 1.10 -7.78
N GLU A 25 -5.70 1.11 -6.45
CA GLU A 25 -6.13 -0.03 -5.64
C GLU A 25 -7.64 -0.28 -5.75
N CYS A 26 -8.46 0.77 -5.67
CA CYS A 26 -9.90 0.65 -5.92
C CYS A 26 -10.24 0.17 -7.34
N SER A 27 -9.38 0.39 -8.33
CA SER A 27 -9.61 -0.17 -9.66
C SER A 27 -9.51 -1.70 -9.68
N LEU A 28 -8.80 -2.33 -8.73
CA LEU A 28 -8.78 -3.79 -8.58
C LEU A 28 -10.16 -4.37 -8.23
N LEU A 29 -11.05 -3.61 -7.58
CA LEU A 29 -12.43 -4.06 -7.32
C LEU A 29 -13.18 -4.41 -8.61
N TYR A 30 -12.85 -3.73 -9.70
CA TYR A 30 -13.52 -3.88 -10.99
C TYR A 30 -12.67 -4.62 -12.03
N PHE A 31 -11.35 -4.67 -11.84
CA PHE A 31 -10.41 -5.18 -12.83
C PHE A 31 -9.56 -6.35 -12.31
N PHE A 32 -9.89 -7.02 -11.20
CA PHE A 32 -9.10 -8.14 -10.66
C PHE A 32 -8.95 -9.35 -11.62
N ASP A 33 -9.81 -9.45 -12.62
CA ASP A 33 -9.87 -10.50 -13.64
C ASP A 33 -9.64 -9.95 -15.07
N TYR A 34 -8.99 -8.78 -15.19
CA TYR A 34 -8.90 -8.05 -16.47
C TYR A 34 -8.29 -8.84 -17.65
N MET A 35 -7.52 -9.90 -17.38
CA MET A 35 -6.95 -10.75 -18.43
C MET A 35 -7.91 -11.84 -18.94
N GLU A 36 -8.97 -12.13 -18.20
CA GLU A 36 -9.99 -13.13 -18.54
C GLU A 36 -11.11 -12.58 -19.43
N TRP A 37 -11.13 -11.27 -19.65
CA TRP A 37 -12.22 -10.60 -20.36
C TRP A 37 -12.22 -10.96 -21.86
N LYS A 38 -13.34 -11.54 -22.32
CA LYS A 38 -13.54 -11.92 -23.72
C LYS A 38 -13.60 -10.66 -24.61
N GLY A 39 -12.54 -10.43 -25.38
CA GLY A 39 -12.33 -9.20 -26.19
C GLY A 39 -11.22 -8.29 -25.66
N GLY A 40 -10.63 -8.64 -24.51
CA GLY A 40 -9.58 -7.87 -23.84
C GLY A 40 -10.09 -6.57 -23.23
N TRP A 41 -9.15 -5.81 -22.68
CA TRP A 41 -9.36 -4.46 -22.17
C TRP A 41 -8.98 -3.43 -23.25
N SER A 42 -9.57 -2.23 -23.18
CA SER A 42 -9.17 -1.14 -24.07
C SER A 42 -7.70 -0.84 -23.87
N ARG A 43 -6.86 -0.88 -24.92
CA ARG A 43 -5.42 -0.52 -24.86
C ARG A 43 -5.14 0.85 -24.23
N PHE A 44 -6.15 1.71 -24.14
CA PHE A 44 -6.09 3.03 -23.54
C PHE A 44 -6.45 3.07 -22.05
N ASN A 45 -6.83 1.94 -21.43
CA ASN A 45 -7.04 1.85 -19.99
C ASN A 45 -5.68 1.88 -19.28
N ALA A 46 -5.32 3.05 -18.76
CA ALA A 46 -4.04 3.30 -18.14
C ALA A 46 -3.78 2.45 -16.88
N PHE A 47 -4.83 2.12 -16.11
CA PHE A 47 -4.69 1.29 -14.91
C PHE A 47 -4.29 -0.13 -15.27
N VAL A 48 -4.99 -0.74 -16.24
CA VAL A 48 -4.67 -2.10 -16.69
C VAL A 48 -3.27 -2.16 -17.32
N GLN A 49 -2.89 -1.17 -18.13
CA GLN A 49 -1.52 -1.07 -18.66
C GLN A 49 -0.47 -1.05 -17.55
N ALA A 50 -0.76 -0.29 -16.50
CA ALA A 50 0.19 -0.12 -15.42
C ALA A 50 0.24 -1.34 -14.51
N PHE A 51 -0.88 -2.03 -14.23
CA PHE A 51 -0.87 -3.34 -13.57
C PHE A 51 -0.06 -4.36 -14.35
N ARG A 52 -0.22 -4.40 -15.68
CA ARG A 52 0.55 -5.31 -16.52
C ARG A 52 2.04 -4.96 -16.54
N ALA A 53 2.38 -3.68 -16.60
CA ALA A 53 3.76 -3.21 -16.56
C ALA A 53 4.43 -3.49 -15.21
N TYR A 54 3.73 -3.25 -14.09
CA TYR A 54 4.20 -3.56 -12.75
C TYR A 54 4.27 -5.08 -12.52
N GLY A 55 3.24 -5.80 -12.98
CA GLY A 55 3.08 -7.24 -12.90
C GLY A 55 4.16 -8.03 -13.63
N LYS A 56 4.87 -7.40 -14.58
CA LYS A 56 6.07 -7.97 -15.21
C LYS A 56 7.18 -8.24 -14.18
N TYR A 57 7.24 -7.44 -13.12
CA TYR A 57 8.31 -7.49 -12.11
C TYR A 57 7.83 -8.09 -10.78
N ASP A 58 6.55 -7.87 -10.45
CA ASP A 58 5.86 -8.55 -9.35
C ASP A 58 4.65 -9.32 -9.89
N ARG A 59 4.87 -10.60 -10.21
CA ARG A 59 3.90 -11.45 -10.91
C ARG A 59 2.60 -11.64 -10.14
N ARG A 60 2.53 -11.27 -8.86
CA ARG A 60 1.28 -11.27 -8.08
C ARG A 60 0.23 -10.31 -8.64
N TYR A 61 0.61 -9.31 -9.45
CA TYR A 61 -0.34 -8.41 -10.14
C TYR A 61 -0.65 -8.86 -11.58
N CYS A 62 -0.11 -9.99 -12.04
CA CYS A 62 -0.30 -10.49 -13.39
C CYS A 62 -0.04 -12.00 -13.47
N ILE A 63 -0.90 -12.79 -12.84
CA ILE A 63 -0.81 -14.25 -12.80
C ILE A 63 -1.37 -14.83 -14.11
N GLU A 64 -0.55 -15.62 -14.81
CA GLU A 64 -0.92 -16.33 -16.04
C GLU A 64 -0.56 -17.83 -15.93
N PRO A 65 -1.51 -18.77 -16.16
CA PRO A 65 -2.95 -18.55 -16.32
C PRO A 65 -3.59 -18.05 -15.02
N SER A 66 -4.83 -17.54 -15.07
CA SER A 66 -5.54 -17.09 -13.86
C SER A 66 -5.58 -18.17 -12.77
N THR A 67 -5.67 -17.68 -11.54
CA THR A 67 -5.76 -18.49 -10.34
C THR A 67 -7.03 -19.34 -10.32
N GLU A 68 -7.06 -20.37 -9.46
CA GLU A 68 -8.21 -21.28 -9.30
C GLU A 68 -9.52 -20.57 -8.91
N TYR A 69 -9.42 -19.35 -8.36
CA TYR A 69 -10.55 -18.50 -7.97
C TYR A 69 -10.87 -17.42 -9.01
N GLY A 70 -10.37 -17.56 -10.25
CA GLY A 70 -10.75 -16.73 -11.39
C GLY A 70 -10.17 -15.33 -11.40
N SER A 71 -9.06 -15.10 -10.70
CA SER A 71 -8.37 -13.79 -10.70
C SER A 71 -6.98 -13.90 -11.31
N SER A 72 -6.60 -12.83 -12.01
CA SER A 72 -5.23 -12.61 -12.49
C SER A 72 -4.33 -11.94 -11.45
N ILE A 73 -4.84 -11.74 -10.23
CA ILE A 73 -4.17 -11.09 -9.11
C ILE A 73 -4.11 -12.07 -7.93
N ASP A 74 -2.97 -12.09 -7.23
CA ASP A 74 -2.79 -12.94 -6.05
C ASP A 74 -3.73 -12.52 -4.92
N LYS A 75 -4.22 -13.49 -4.16
CA LYS A 75 -5.13 -13.29 -3.04
C LYS A 75 -4.57 -12.36 -1.97
N VAL A 76 -3.25 -12.36 -1.74
CA VAL A 76 -2.61 -11.48 -0.76
C VAL A 76 -2.65 -10.04 -1.26
N VAL A 77 -2.42 -9.83 -2.55
CA VAL A 77 -2.55 -8.49 -3.16
C VAL A 77 -3.98 -8.01 -3.06
N LEU A 78 -4.97 -8.83 -3.42
CA LEU A 78 -6.38 -8.44 -3.25
C LEU A 78 -6.73 -8.15 -1.79
N ALA A 79 -6.23 -8.95 -0.84
CA ALA A 79 -6.52 -8.79 0.59
C ALA A 79 -5.83 -7.59 1.24
N VAL A 80 -4.75 -7.06 0.65
CA VAL A 80 -4.07 -5.86 1.13
C VAL A 80 -4.57 -4.62 0.41
N GLU A 81 -4.57 -4.65 -0.92
CA GLU A 81 -4.85 -3.48 -1.75
C GLU A 81 -6.33 -3.09 -1.74
N VAL A 82 -7.27 -4.05 -1.77
CA VAL A 82 -8.70 -3.69 -1.78
C VAL A 82 -9.12 -3.00 -0.47
N PRO A 83 -8.76 -3.52 0.72
CA PRO A 83 -8.99 -2.80 1.96
C PRO A 83 -8.24 -1.47 2.04
N ALA A 84 -7.00 -1.37 1.54
CA ALA A 84 -6.28 -0.10 1.48
C ALA A 84 -7.03 0.94 0.61
N GLY A 85 -7.50 0.53 -0.56
CA GLY A 85 -8.28 1.39 -1.45
C GLY A 85 -9.55 1.96 -0.78
N ILE A 86 -10.29 1.11 -0.07
CA ILE A 86 -11.56 1.48 0.57
C ILE A 86 -11.33 2.20 1.90
N VAL A 87 -10.61 1.56 2.82
CA VAL A 87 -10.46 1.99 4.21
C VAL A 87 -9.39 3.07 4.31
N ASP A 88 -8.18 2.83 3.82
CA ASP A 88 -7.06 3.77 3.95
C ASP A 88 -7.31 5.02 3.10
N GLY A 89 -7.85 4.86 1.90
CA GLY A 89 -8.33 5.96 1.07
C GLY A 89 -9.35 6.84 1.80
N THR A 90 -10.38 6.23 2.40
CA THR A 90 -11.40 6.98 3.18
C THR A 90 -10.79 7.68 4.38
N LEU A 91 -9.93 6.99 5.15
CA LEU A 91 -9.26 7.58 6.30
C LEU A 91 -8.29 8.71 5.91
N CYS A 92 -7.69 8.65 4.71
CA CYS A 92 -6.91 9.76 4.14
C CYS A 92 -7.78 11.00 3.91
N CYS A 93 -9.06 10.87 3.53
CA CYS A 93 -9.99 11.99 3.47
C CYS A 93 -10.24 12.61 4.85
N PHE A 94 -10.45 11.78 5.87
CA PHE A 94 -10.58 12.26 7.25
C PHE A 94 -9.30 12.94 7.74
N TRP A 95 -8.13 12.39 7.41
CA TRP A 95 -6.85 12.99 7.76
C TRP A 95 -6.68 14.36 7.12
N LEU A 96 -6.94 14.48 5.81
CA LEU A 96 -6.91 15.76 5.11
C LEU A 96 -7.87 16.77 5.74
N ASN A 97 -9.10 16.36 5.99
CA ASN A 97 -10.08 17.22 6.66
C ASN A 97 -9.60 17.66 8.04
N GLY A 98 -8.96 16.76 8.79
CA GLY A 98 -8.36 17.06 10.09
C GLY A 98 -7.20 18.05 10.03
N ILE A 99 -6.38 18.00 8.97
CA ILE A 99 -5.34 19.01 8.72
C ILE A 99 -5.96 20.37 8.40
N LEU A 100 -6.90 20.41 7.45
CA LEU A 100 -7.47 21.66 6.94
C LEU A 100 -8.33 22.39 7.98
N ASN A 101 -9.07 21.64 8.80
CA ASN A 101 -10.01 22.17 9.78
C ASN A 101 -9.53 22.08 11.23
N ASN A 102 -8.28 21.62 11.46
CA ASN A 102 -7.69 21.44 12.78
C ASN A 102 -8.61 20.68 13.76
N THR A 103 -9.12 19.54 13.32
CA THR A 103 -10.05 18.74 14.13
C THR A 103 -9.30 17.92 15.19
N TRP A 104 -10.01 17.54 16.27
CA TRP A 104 -9.45 16.74 17.36
C TRP A 104 -8.95 15.36 16.89
N TYR A 105 -9.59 14.79 15.86
CA TYR A 105 -9.27 13.46 15.35
C TYR A 105 -8.11 13.45 14.34
N ARG A 106 -7.53 14.62 14.00
CA ARG A 106 -6.43 14.72 13.04
C ARG A 106 -5.31 13.72 13.31
N TYR A 107 -4.75 13.74 14.52
CA TYR A 107 -3.59 12.92 14.88
C TYR A 107 -3.94 11.45 15.16
N PRO A 108 -5.08 11.10 15.78
CA PRO A 108 -5.55 9.72 15.83
C PRO A 108 -5.72 9.10 14.45
N VAL A 109 -6.38 9.78 13.51
CA VAL A 109 -6.57 9.27 12.14
C VAL A 109 -5.22 9.16 11.41
N GLN A 110 -4.36 10.17 11.52
CA GLN A 110 -3.00 10.12 10.99
C GLN A 110 -2.23 8.88 11.45
N LEU A 111 -2.30 8.57 12.75
CA LEU A 111 -1.63 7.41 13.34
C LEU A 111 -2.20 6.10 12.78
N THR A 112 -3.53 5.97 12.72
CA THR A 112 -4.21 4.78 12.20
C THR A 112 -3.87 4.52 10.74
N VAL A 113 -4.04 5.52 9.86
CA VAL A 113 -3.70 5.42 8.43
C VAL A 113 -2.24 5.03 8.25
N SER A 114 -1.35 5.70 8.97
CA SER A 114 0.08 5.44 8.85
C SER A 114 0.47 4.03 9.33
N ALA A 115 -0.20 3.52 10.36
CA ALA A 115 0.00 2.16 10.84
C ALA A 115 -0.52 1.12 9.83
N LEU A 116 -1.68 1.36 9.21
CA LEU A 116 -2.27 0.49 8.19
C LEU A 116 -1.39 0.40 6.95
N HIS A 117 -0.87 1.54 6.46
CA HIS A 117 0.06 1.56 5.32
C HIS A 117 1.30 0.71 5.60
N ALA A 118 1.98 0.96 6.73
CA ALA A 118 3.18 0.22 7.08
C ALA A 118 2.88 -1.27 7.31
N PHE A 119 1.76 -1.60 7.94
CA PHE A 119 1.34 -2.98 8.15
C PHE A 119 1.07 -3.71 6.83
N GLY A 120 0.27 -3.13 5.93
CA GLY A 120 -0.04 -3.70 4.62
C GLY A 120 1.22 -4.01 3.83
N THR A 121 2.17 -3.07 3.80
CA THR A 121 3.47 -3.29 3.14
C THR A 121 4.29 -4.41 3.79
N LEU A 122 4.32 -4.50 5.12
CA LEU A 122 5.04 -5.57 5.82
C LEU A 122 4.42 -6.95 5.55
N ILE A 123 3.08 -7.05 5.48
CA ILE A 123 2.39 -8.27 5.08
C ILE A 123 2.72 -8.63 3.64
N PHE A 124 2.69 -7.66 2.74
CA PHE A 124 3.00 -7.84 1.33
C PHE A 124 4.45 -8.31 1.08
N TRP A 125 5.43 -7.76 1.81
CA TRP A 125 6.80 -8.25 1.80
C TRP A 125 6.94 -9.62 2.46
N GLY A 126 6.27 -9.79 3.60
CA GLY A 126 6.28 -11.02 4.38
C GLY A 126 5.82 -12.22 3.57
N ASP A 127 4.79 -12.06 2.74
CA ASP A 127 4.29 -13.09 1.84
C ASP A 127 5.40 -13.68 0.93
N GLU A 128 6.13 -12.85 0.20
CA GLU A 128 7.21 -13.32 -0.69
C GLU A 128 8.44 -13.83 0.09
N VAL A 129 8.82 -13.13 1.17
CA VAL A 129 10.00 -13.50 1.98
C VAL A 129 9.77 -14.80 2.75
N PHE A 130 8.56 -15.02 3.28
CA PHE A 130 8.21 -16.22 4.03
C PHE A 130 8.22 -17.46 3.12
N VAL A 131 7.72 -17.34 1.88
CA VAL A 131 7.82 -18.43 0.90
C VAL A 131 9.28 -18.76 0.59
N GLY A 132 10.12 -17.74 0.42
CA GLY A 132 11.57 -17.92 0.24
C GLY A 132 12.22 -18.65 1.42
N TYR A 133 11.92 -18.20 2.64
CA TYR A 133 12.41 -18.80 3.88
C TYR A 133 11.96 -20.27 4.03
N MET A 134 10.69 -20.57 3.78
CA MET A 134 10.15 -21.92 3.90
C MET A 134 10.75 -22.90 2.89
N ASN A 135 11.09 -22.44 1.68
CA ASN A 135 11.81 -23.26 0.71
C ASN A 135 13.24 -23.57 1.19
N TRP A 136 13.94 -22.55 1.70
CA TRP A 136 15.29 -22.72 2.25
C TRP A 136 15.28 -23.68 3.45
N PHE A 137 14.38 -23.48 4.41
CA PHE A 137 14.23 -24.31 5.61
C PHE A 137 13.96 -25.78 5.27
N LYS A 138 13.21 -26.06 4.19
CA LYS A 138 12.94 -27.42 3.71
C LYS A 138 14.07 -28.01 2.85
N GLY A 139 15.24 -27.37 2.79
CA GLY A 139 16.40 -27.84 2.01
C GLY A 139 16.27 -27.69 0.50
N LYS A 140 15.28 -26.92 0.00
CA LYS A 140 15.07 -26.69 -1.44
C LYS A 140 15.83 -25.47 -1.98
N GLY A 141 16.61 -24.80 -1.12
CA GLY A 141 17.26 -23.52 -1.41
C GLY A 141 16.30 -22.34 -1.33
N TRP A 142 16.84 -21.12 -1.36
CA TRP A 142 16.03 -19.90 -1.37
C TRP A 142 15.42 -19.68 -2.75
N LYS A 143 14.10 -19.46 -2.81
CA LYS A 143 13.37 -19.25 -4.06
C LYS A 143 12.47 -18.02 -3.97
N TRP A 144 12.63 -17.10 -4.91
CA TRP A 144 11.70 -16.01 -5.17
C TRP A 144 10.63 -16.52 -6.13
N THR A 145 9.36 -16.37 -5.76
CA THR A 145 8.23 -17.01 -6.45
C THR A 145 7.45 -16.00 -7.26
N ALA A 146 7.08 -14.88 -6.65
CA ALA A 146 6.35 -13.81 -7.29
C ALA A 146 7.28 -12.80 -7.98
N THR A 147 8.50 -12.66 -7.47
CA THR A 147 9.41 -11.60 -7.90
C THR A 147 10.65 -12.15 -8.61
N ASP A 148 11.42 -11.28 -9.27
CA ASP A 148 12.69 -11.65 -9.91
C ASP A 148 13.85 -11.82 -8.91
N GLY A 149 13.61 -11.50 -7.63
CA GLY A 149 14.62 -11.52 -6.57
C GLY A 149 15.73 -10.46 -6.73
N PRO A 150 16.68 -10.40 -5.78
CA PRO A 150 17.66 -9.32 -5.65
C PRO A 150 18.71 -9.27 -6.77
N LYS A 151 18.70 -10.23 -7.70
CA LYS A 151 19.54 -10.19 -8.90
C LYS A 151 18.99 -9.23 -9.97
N SER A 152 17.71 -8.86 -9.87
CA SER A 152 17.05 -7.93 -10.80
C SER A 152 17.02 -6.52 -10.22
N ILE A 153 17.35 -5.50 -11.03
CA ILE A 153 17.18 -4.10 -10.64
C ILE A 153 15.71 -3.76 -10.33
N HIS A 154 14.79 -4.46 -11.00
CA HIS A 154 13.36 -4.26 -10.79
C HIS A 154 12.89 -4.73 -9.42
N TRP A 155 13.56 -5.72 -8.82
CA TRP A 155 13.29 -6.11 -7.45
C TRP A 155 13.66 -5.00 -6.46
N TRP A 156 14.85 -4.40 -6.63
CA TRP A 156 15.30 -3.31 -5.77
C TRP A 156 14.43 -2.06 -5.92
N TRP A 157 14.01 -1.74 -7.14
CA TRP A 157 13.20 -0.55 -7.39
C TRP A 157 11.72 -0.75 -7.07
N ALA A 158 11.06 -1.77 -7.63
CA ALA A 158 9.62 -1.99 -7.49
C ALA A 158 9.28 -2.70 -6.16
N PHE A 159 9.92 -3.84 -5.89
CA PHE A 159 9.56 -4.63 -4.72
C PHE A 159 10.08 -3.98 -3.43
N LEU A 160 11.34 -3.55 -3.38
CA LEU A 160 11.88 -2.90 -2.17
C LEU A 160 11.66 -1.38 -2.17
N GLY A 161 12.08 -0.68 -3.22
CA GLY A 161 12.15 0.78 -3.26
C GLY A 161 10.80 1.47 -3.10
N SER A 162 9.84 1.22 -4.02
CA SER A 162 8.52 1.84 -3.94
C SER A 162 7.76 1.45 -2.68
N ASN A 163 7.83 0.18 -2.26
CA ASN A 163 7.21 -0.26 -1.01
C ASN A 163 7.86 0.34 0.24
N MET A 164 9.18 0.58 0.24
CA MET A 164 9.84 1.19 1.39
C MET A 164 9.33 2.60 1.68
N VAL A 165 8.89 3.34 0.66
CA VAL A 165 8.23 4.66 0.85
C VAL A 165 6.97 4.52 1.71
N TRP A 166 6.19 3.46 1.51
CA TRP A 166 4.99 3.11 2.28
C TRP A 166 5.25 2.64 3.71
N VAL A 167 6.51 2.42 4.08
CA VAL A 167 6.90 2.18 5.47
C VAL A 167 7.50 3.44 6.07
N VAL A 168 8.49 4.04 5.41
CA VAL A 168 9.27 5.16 5.96
C VAL A 168 8.42 6.40 6.16
N VAL A 169 7.67 6.83 5.13
CA VAL A 169 6.87 8.06 5.21
C VAL A 169 5.74 7.93 6.23
N PRO A 170 4.98 6.82 6.26
CA PRO A 170 4.02 6.57 7.33
C PRO A 170 4.63 6.53 8.73
N LEU A 171 5.78 5.88 8.94
CA LEU A 171 6.43 5.88 10.26
C LEU A 171 6.87 7.28 10.71
N MET A 172 7.31 8.14 9.79
CA MET A 172 7.57 9.56 10.09
C MET A 172 6.29 10.28 10.52
N CYS A 173 5.16 9.98 9.87
CA CYS A 173 3.85 10.52 10.21
C CYS A 173 3.33 9.96 11.55
N CYS A 174 3.53 8.68 11.86
CA CYS A 174 3.28 8.10 13.19
C CYS A 174 4.08 8.84 14.26
N SER A 175 5.38 9.04 14.05
CA SER A 175 6.26 9.77 14.99
C SER A 175 5.75 11.18 15.25
N ASN A 176 5.35 11.89 14.18
CA ASN A 176 4.76 13.23 14.28
C ASN A 176 3.44 13.22 15.08
N ALA A 177 2.51 12.32 14.77
CA ALA A 177 1.24 12.21 15.47
C ALA A 177 1.43 11.87 16.96
N MET A 178 2.30 10.91 17.28
CA MET A 178 2.61 10.53 18.66
C MET A 178 3.20 11.69 19.45
N LYS A 179 4.13 12.46 18.87
CA LYS A 179 4.70 13.66 19.50
C LYS A 179 3.62 14.71 19.76
N ALA A 180 2.71 14.93 18.82
CA ALA A 180 1.62 15.90 18.95
C ALA A 180 0.57 15.48 20.00
N MET A 181 0.25 14.19 20.09
CA MET A 181 -0.73 13.66 21.03
C MET A 181 -0.19 13.48 22.45
N LYS A 182 1.13 13.27 22.61
CA LYS A 182 1.76 12.97 23.91
C LYS A 182 1.37 13.94 25.05
N PRO A 183 1.38 15.28 24.87
CA PRO A 183 1.00 16.19 25.95
C PRO A 183 -0.44 15.99 26.42
N ALA A 184 -1.38 15.79 25.49
CA ALA A 184 -2.79 15.57 25.81
C ALA A 184 -3.00 14.23 26.54
N LEU A 185 -2.34 13.17 26.07
CA LEU A 185 -2.40 11.84 26.71
C LEU A 185 -1.81 11.85 28.12
N GLN A 186 -0.69 12.54 28.32
CA GLN A 186 -0.07 12.69 29.65
C GLN A 186 -0.89 13.56 30.59
N GLY A 187 -1.60 14.56 30.07
CA GLY A 187 -2.55 15.36 30.84
C GLY A 187 -3.72 14.51 31.33
N ALA A 188 -4.29 13.67 30.47
CA ALA A 188 -5.40 12.79 30.80
C ALA A 188 -5.06 11.76 31.89
N LEU A 189 -3.81 11.27 31.94
CA LEU A 189 -3.36 10.34 32.99
C LEU A 189 -3.22 10.97 34.38
N LYS A 190 -3.18 12.30 34.48
CA LYS A 190 -3.03 13.04 35.74
C LYS A 190 -4.36 13.57 36.27
N ALA A 191 -5.43 13.48 35.49
CA ALA A 191 -6.78 13.89 35.85
C ALA A 191 -7.53 12.72 36.51
#